data_AF-A0A7X9GJM3-F1
#
_entry.id   AF-A0A7X9GJM3-F1
#
_cell.length_a   1.000
_cell.length_b   1.000
_cell.length_c   1.000
_cell.angle_alpha   90.00
_cell.angle_beta   90.00
_cell.angle_gamma   90.00
#
_symmetry.space_group_name_H-M   'P 1'
#
loop_
_entity.id
_entity.type
_entity.pdbx_description
1 polymer ?
#
loop_
_entity_poly.entity_id
_entity_poly.type
_entity_poly.pdbx_seq_one_letter_code
_entity_poly.pdbx_strand_id
1 'polypeptide(L)'
;MNGQSYAIEIEHIIREVFSCERFGFGGVANSDFIRSQPFTAIIAALAYQFSTADANHRSEIENFIEDNSFYSDFSIDELLSFETSEKIIEGTHIDIGFPNGEEAIKKIILDFRKVVK
;
A
#
# COMPACT_ATOMS: atom_id res chain seq x y z
N MET A 1 -17.56 -2.06 4.35
CA MET A 1 -16.82 -0.83 3.97
C MET A 1 -16.34 -0.93 2.54
N ASN A 2 -16.10 0.18 1.85
CA ASN A 2 -15.78 0.16 0.41
C ASN A 2 -14.26 0.16 0.18
N GLY A 3 -13.63 -1.01 0.02
CA GLY A 3 -12.21 -1.12 -0.31
C GLY A 3 -11.79 -0.37 -1.59
N GLN A 4 -12.73 -0.12 -2.50
CA GLN A 4 -12.45 0.61 -3.74
C GLN A 4 -12.04 2.06 -3.48
N SER A 5 -12.55 2.73 -2.44
CA SER A 5 -12.19 4.14 -2.20
C SER A 5 -10.71 4.28 -1.82
N TYR A 6 -10.19 3.37 -1.00
CA TYR A 6 -8.77 3.32 -0.65
C TYR A 6 -7.90 2.98 -1.86
N ALA A 7 -8.36 2.04 -2.70
CA ALA A 7 -7.65 1.69 -3.92
C ALA A 7 -7.55 2.87 -4.91
N ILE A 8 -8.63 3.65 -5.06
CA ILE A 8 -8.64 4.87 -5.88
C ILE A 8 -7.69 5.92 -5.32
N GLU A 9 -7.65 6.08 -3.99
CA GLU A 9 -6.72 7.02 -3.35
C GLU A 9 -5.26 6.67 -3.62
N ILE A 10 -4.90 5.39 -3.53
CA ILE A 10 -3.56 4.90 -3.89
C ILE A 10 -3.30 5.05 -5.40
N GLU A 11 -4.30 4.79 -6.26
CA GLU A 11 -4.20 4.96 -7.71
C GLU A 11 -3.81 6.41 -8.07
N HIS A 12 -4.41 7.40 -7.41
CA HIS A 12 -4.09 8.80 -7.62
C HIS A 12 -2.62 9.10 -7.30
N ILE A 13 -2.11 8.64 -6.16
CA ILE A 13 -0.70 8.83 -5.78
C ILE A 13 0.23 8.16 -6.80
N ILE A 14 -0.06 6.92 -7.19
CA ILE A 14 0.74 6.16 -8.16
C ILE A 14 0.77 6.86 -9.53
N ARG A 15 -0.36 7.40 -9.97
CA ARG A 15 -0.45 8.14 -11.24
C ARG A 15 0.38 9.41 -11.23
N GLU A 16 0.44 10.11 -10.10
CA GLU A 16 1.31 11.28 -9.93
C GLU A 16 2.79 10.88 -10.01
N VAL A 17 3.21 9.84 -9.28
CA VAL A 17 4.58 9.33 -9.28
C VAL A 17 5.05 8.96 -10.69
N PHE A 18 4.23 8.21 -11.43
CA PHE A 18 4.57 7.78 -12.79
C PHE A 18 4.23 8.81 -13.88
N SER A 19 3.60 9.93 -13.52
CA SER A 19 3.06 10.91 -14.49
C SER A 19 2.22 10.23 -15.57
N CYS A 20 1.27 9.38 -15.17
CA CYS A 20 0.49 8.56 -16.08
C CYS A 20 -1.03 8.63 -15.85
N GLU A 21 -1.78 8.21 -16.87
CA GLU A 21 -3.23 8.04 -16.75
C GLU A 21 -3.61 6.70 -16.10
N ARG A 22 -4.91 6.51 -15.87
CA ARG A 22 -5.47 5.23 -15.43
C ARG A 22 -5.07 4.11 -16.39
N PHE A 23 -4.77 2.93 -15.85
CA PHE A 23 -4.17 1.78 -16.52
C PHE A 23 -2.71 1.98 -16.99
N GLY A 24 -2.08 3.10 -16.63
CA GLY A 24 -0.65 3.34 -16.86
C GLY A 24 0.27 2.38 -16.10
N PHE A 25 1.58 2.49 -16.38
CA PHE A 25 2.63 1.61 -15.85
C PHE A 25 2.25 0.12 -15.93
N GLY A 26 1.96 -0.37 -17.14
CA GLY A 26 1.63 -1.79 -17.36
C GLY A 26 0.34 -2.26 -16.68
N GLY A 27 -0.56 -1.34 -16.30
CA GLY A 27 -1.81 -1.66 -15.61
C GLY A 27 -1.74 -1.58 -14.08
N VAL A 28 -0.59 -1.20 -13.49
CA VAL A 28 -0.44 -1.03 -12.03
C VAL A 28 -1.21 0.20 -11.53
N ALA A 29 -1.28 1.28 -12.32
CA ALA A 29 -2.09 2.45 -12.03
C ALA A 29 -3.59 2.17 -12.28
N ASN A 30 -4.12 1.15 -11.62
CA ASN A 30 -5.50 0.68 -11.72
C ASN A 30 -5.99 0.25 -10.34
N SER A 31 -7.03 0.91 -9.84
CA SER A 31 -7.66 0.63 -8.56
C SER A 31 -8.11 -0.82 -8.40
N ASP A 32 -8.47 -1.53 -9.46
CA ASP A 32 -8.84 -2.95 -9.34
C ASP A 32 -7.62 -3.83 -9.03
N PHE A 33 -6.47 -3.55 -9.66
CA PHE A 33 -5.21 -4.22 -9.35
C PHE A 33 -4.74 -3.84 -7.93
N ILE A 34 -4.75 -2.54 -7.61
CA ILE A 34 -4.34 -2.01 -6.31
C ILE A 34 -5.20 -2.58 -5.18
N ARG A 35 -6.50 -2.76 -5.39
CA ARG A 35 -7.37 -3.37 -4.38
C ARG A 35 -6.95 -4.80 -4.06
N SER A 36 -6.52 -5.55 -5.07
CA SER A 36 -6.06 -6.92 -4.91
C SER A 36 -4.63 -7.02 -4.39
N GLN A 37 -3.73 -6.12 -4.79
CA GLN A 37 -2.30 -6.14 -4.49
C GLN A 37 -1.78 -4.73 -4.16
N PRO A 38 -2.23 -4.13 -3.06
CA PRO A 38 -1.94 -2.72 -2.75
C PRO A 38 -0.45 -2.49 -2.52
N PHE A 39 0.20 -3.37 -1.76
CA PHE A 39 1.60 -3.22 -1.41
C PHE A 39 2.52 -3.39 -2.63
N THR A 40 2.20 -4.32 -3.54
CA THR A 40 2.93 -4.48 -4.80
C THR A 40 2.89 -3.22 -5.66
N ALA A 41 1.71 -2.58 -5.75
CA ALA A 41 1.54 -1.34 -6.50
C ALA A 41 2.34 -0.18 -5.85
N ILE A 42 2.35 -0.09 -4.52
CA ILE A 42 3.14 0.88 -3.77
C ILE A 42 4.64 0.65 -3.98
N ILE A 43 5.14 -0.59 -3.85
CA ILE A 43 6.55 -0.93 -4.10
C ILE A 43 6.96 -0.54 -5.52
N ALA A 44 6.10 -0.77 -6.52
CA ALA A 44 6.41 -0.38 -7.90
C ALA A 44 6.67 1.14 -8.01
N ALA A 45 5.81 1.96 -7.40
CA ALA A 45 5.98 3.41 -7.38
C ALA A 45 7.24 3.85 -6.62
N LEU A 46 7.48 3.24 -5.45
CA LEU A 46 8.66 3.54 -4.62
C LEU A 46 9.97 3.10 -5.29
N ALA A 47 9.99 1.95 -5.98
CA ALA A 47 11.17 1.46 -6.70
C ALA A 47 11.56 2.41 -7.84
N TYR A 48 10.57 3.00 -8.53
CA TYR A 48 10.82 4.03 -9.53
C TYR A 48 11.49 5.26 -8.91
N GLN A 49 10.95 5.78 -7.80
CA GLN A 49 11.55 6.93 -7.11
C GLN A 49 12.93 6.61 -6.52
N PHE A 50 13.12 5.41 -5.95
CA PHE A 50 14.38 4.96 -5.38
C PHE A 50 15.54 5.06 -6.39
N SER A 51 15.26 4.76 -7.66
CA SER A 51 16.26 4.81 -8.74
C SER A 51 16.86 6.20 -8.92
N THR A 52 16.08 7.26 -8.66
CA THR A 52 16.47 8.67 -8.80
C THR A 52 16.67 9.41 -7.48
N ALA A 53 16.37 8.77 -6.34
CA ALA A 53 16.41 9.35 -5.01
C ALA A 53 17.85 9.60 -4.50
N ASP A 54 18.00 10.63 -3.67
CA ASP A 54 19.20 10.85 -2.85
C ASP A 54 19.30 9.82 -1.70
N ALA A 55 20.43 9.80 -1.00
CA ALA A 55 20.67 8.81 0.06
C ALA A 55 19.64 8.87 1.19
N ASN A 56 19.20 10.07 1.59
CA ASN A 56 18.23 10.22 2.67
C ASN A 56 16.87 9.68 2.24
N HIS A 57 16.44 10.01 1.03
CA HIS A 57 15.17 9.56 0.48
C HIS A 57 15.16 8.05 0.21
N ARG A 58 16.29 7.46 -0.21
CA ARG A 58 16.42 6.00 -0.32
C ARG A 58 16.19 5.30 1.01
N SER A 59 16.78 5.83 2.09
CA SER A 59 16.56 5.30 3.44
C SER A 59 15.10 5.47 3.91
N GLU A 60 14.43 6.56 3.57
CA GLU A 60 12.99 6.73 3.83
C GLU A 60 12.15 5.67 3.11
N ILE A 61 12.49 5.35 1.85
CA ILE A 61 11.83 4.30 1.07
C ILE A 61 12.08 2.91 1.65
N GLU A 62 13.33 2.58 1.98
CA GLU A 62 13.70 1.29 2.57
C GLU A 62 13.00 1.06 3.91
N ASN A 63 13.03 2.05 4.80
CA ASN A 63 12.35 1.99 6.09
C ASN A 63 10.84 1.77 5.92
N PHE A 64 10.20 2.48 4.98
CA PHE A 64 8.78 2.27 4.69
C PHE A 64 8.50 0.82 4.25
N ILE A 65 9.33 0.26 3.38
CA ILE A 65 9.15 -1.12 2.89
C ILE A 65 9.34 -2.12 4.03
N GLU A 66 10.38 -1.95 4.86
CA GLU A 66 10.64 -2.81 6.01
C GLU A 66 9.48 -2.77 7.01
N ASP A 67 9.04 -1.58 7.41
CA ASP A 67 7.98 -1.35 8.39
C ASP A 67 6.62 -1.90 7.95
N ASN A 68 6.38 -1.98 6.63
CA ASN A 68 5.09 -2.41 6.06
C ASN A 68 5.14 -3.76 5.33
N SER A 69 6.28 -4.44 5.35
CA SER A 69 6.50 -5.71 4.64
C SER A 69 5.50 -6.80 5.02
N PHE A 70 5.06 -6.84 6.29
CA PHE A 70 4.03 -7.76 6.76
C PHE A 70 2.70 -7.64 5.98
N TYR A 71 2.35 -6.45 5.49
CA TYR A 71 1.09 -6.22 4.77
C TYR A 71 1.15 -6.64 3.30
N SER A 72 2.28 -7.17 2.81
CA SER A 72 2.44 -7.58 1.41
C SER A 72 1.45 -8.63 0.95
N ASP A 73 1.02 -9.48 1.88
CA ASP A 73 0.22 -10.66 1.59
C ASP A 73 -1.28 -10.39 1.59
N PHE A 74 -1.70 -9.15 1.90
CA PHE A 74 -3.10 -8.80 2.04
C PHE A 74 -3.59 -7.88 0.92
N SER A 75 -4.75 -8.23 0.36
CA SER A 75 -5.60 -7.29 -0.36
C SER A 75 -6.21 -6.25 0.59
N ILE A 76 -6.72 -5.16 0.01
CA ILE A 76 -7.44 -4.15 0.79
C ILE A 76 -8.68 -4.76 1.46
N ASP A 77 -9.40 -5.65 0.77
CA ASP A 77 -10.60 -6.27 1.34
C ASP A 77 -10.26 -7.23 2.49
N GLU A 78 -9.14 -7.95 2.41
CA GLU A 78 -8.67 -8.81 3.50
C GLU A 78 -8.28 -7.99 4.72
N LEU A 79 -7.54 -6.89 4.56
CA LEU A 79 -7.25 -5.98 5.67
C LEU A 79 -8.54 -5.45 6.28
N LEU A 80 -9.47 -4.96 5.45
CA LEU A 80 -10.77 -4.47 5.94
C LEU A 80 -11.63 -5.52 6.63
N SER A 81 -11.31 -6.81 6.49
CA SER A 81 -11.98 -7.90 7.17
C SER A 81 -11.52 -8.10 8.63
N PHE A 82 -10.49 -7.38 9.07
CA PHE A 82 -10.03 -7.28 10.46
C PHE A 82 -10.83 -6.18 11.18
N GLU A 83 -11.89 -6.59 11.89
CA GLU A 83 -12.70 -5.69 12.73
C GLU A 83 -11.97 -5.29 14.02
N THR A 84 -10.97 -6.07 14.42
CA THR A 84 -10.04 -5.84 15.55
C THR A 84 -8.60 -6.02 15.08
N SER A 85 -7.62 -5.94 15.99
CA SER A 85 -6.21 -6.17 15.67
C SER A 85 -5.88 -7.60 15.28
N GLU A 86 -6.76 -8.55 15.56
CA GLU A 86 -6.45 -9.97 15.43
C GLU A 86 -7.56 -10.78 14.77
N LYS A 87 -7.18 -11.80 14.02
CA LYS A 87 -8.10 -12.71 13.34
C LYS A 87 -7.46 -14.07 13.13
N ILE A 88 -8.28 -15.12 13.13
CA ILE A 88 -7.87 -16.45 12.70
C ILE A 88 -8.17 -16.60 11.21
N ILE A 89 -7.13 -16.80 10.40
CA ILE A 89 -7.22 -17.09 8.96
C ILE A 89 -6.62 -18.47 8.74
N GLU A 90 -7.41 -19.39 8.17
CA GLU A 90 -6.98 -20.78 7.90
C GLU A 90 -6.34 -21.51 9.10
N GLY A 91 -6.82 -21.21 10.32
CA GLY A 91 -6.30 -21.80 11.57
C GLY A 91 -5.05 -21.11 12.13
N THR A 92 -4.53 -20.08 11.45
CA THR A 92 -3.41 -19.25 11.93
C THR A 92 -3.92 -18.00 12.62
N HIS A 93 -3.41 -17.71 13.82
CA HIS A 93 -3.67 -16.44 14.50
C HIS A 93 -2.81 -15.34 13.89
N ILE A 94 -3.45 -14.31 13.35
CA ILE A 94 -2.80 -13.16 12.74
C ILE A 94 -3.12 -11.94 13.58
N ASP A 95 -2.09 -11.20 13.99
CA ASP A 95 -2.19 -9.86 14.59
C ASP A 95 -1.60 -8.85 13.60
N ILE A 96 -2.39 -7.83 13.25
CA ILE A 96 -2.03 -6.81 12.27
C ILE A 96 -1.38 -5.58 12.89
N GLY A 97 -1.13 -5.54 14.21
CA GLY A 97 -0.43 -4.43 14.87
C GLY A 97 -1.17 -3.09 14.87
N PHE A 98 -2.42 -3.07 14.40
CA PHE A 98 -3.30 -1.90 14.34
C PHE A 98 -4.64 -2.21 15.01
N PRO A 99 -5.39 -1.21 15.51
CA PRO A 99 -6.69 -1.45 16.14
C PRO A 99 -7.70 -2.21 15.26
N ASN A 100 -7.62 -2.02 13.95
CA ASN A 100 -8.38 -2.72 12.91
C ASN A 100 -7.71 -2.47 11.55
N GLY A 101 -8.19 -3.15 10.51
CA GLY A 101 -7.62 -3.02 9.17
C GLY A 101 -7.84 -1.66 8.50
N GLU A 102 -8.89 -0.92 8.88
CA GLU A 102 -9.12 0.42 8.35
C GLU A 102 -8.00 1.38 8.76
N GLU A 103 -7.62 1.34 10.04
CA GLU A 103 -6.55 2.16 10.59
C GLU A 103 -5.18 1.75 10.02
N ALA A 104 -4.96 0.45 9.76
CA ALA A 104 -3.78 -0.03 9.05
C ALA A 104 -3.67 0.58 7.65
N ILE A 105 -4.73 0.48 6.83
CA ILE A 105 -4.75 1.02 5.47
C ILE A 105 -4.53 2.53 5.46
N LYS A 106 -5.23 3.28 6.33
CA LYS A 106 -5.07 4.74 6.42
C LYS A 106 -3.64 5.11 6.78
N LYS A 107 -3.01 4.38 7.71
CA LYS A 107 -1.63 4.64 8.11
C LYS A 107 -0.65 4.35 6.97
N ILE A 108 -0.81 3.24 6.27
CA ILE A 108 0.00 2.88 5.09
C ILE A 108 -0.11 3.96 4.01
N ILE A 109 -1.33 4.41 3.68
CA ILE A 109 -1.54 5.48 2.68
C ILE A 109 -0.90 6.80 3.15
N LEU A 110 -1.07 7.16 4.42
CA LEU A 110 -0.50 8.38 4.99
C LEU A 110 1.03 8.36 4.93
N ASP A 111 1.65 7.23 5.24
CA ASP A 111 3.11 7.12 5.20
C ASP A 111 3.63 7.03 3.77
N PHE A 112 2.91 6.34 2.89
CA PHE A 112 3.23 6.31 1.45
C PHE A 112 3.26 7.74 0.88
N ARG A 113 2.26 8.58 1.21
CA ARG A 113 2.23 10.00 0.81
C ARG A 113 3.41 10.82 1.31
N LYS A 114 3.97 10.51 2.49
CA LYS A 114 5.13 11.24 3.03
C LYS A 114 6.42 10.85 2.33
N VAL A 115 6.51 9.59 1.91
CA VAL A 115 7.70 9.04 1.27
C VAL A 115 7.75 9.43 -0.21
N VAL A 116 6.62 9.49 -0.90
CA VAL A 116 6.63 9.96 -2.30
C VAL A 116 6.93 11.46 -2.39
N LYS A 117 7.77 11.86 -3.34
CA LYS A 117 8.13 13.25 -3.67
C LYS A 117 7.69 13.64 -5.07
#